data_AF-W1JAE2-F1
#
_entry.id   AF-W1JAE2-F1
#
_cell.length_a   1.000
_cell.length_b   1.000
_cell.length_c   1.000
_cell.angle_alpha   90.00
_cell.angle_beta   90.00
_cell.angle_gamma   90.00
#
_symmetry.space_group_name_H-M   'P 1'
#
loop_
_entity.id
_entity.type
_entity.pdbx_description
1 polymer ?
#
loop_
_entity_poly.entity_id
_entity_poly.type
_entity_poly.pdbx_seq_one_letter_code
_entity_poly.pdbx_strand_id
1 'polypeptide(L)' 'MSLNIICYAEDVAMGKRVKSIPMTKVEWEFFIFWLNVYKRYYGNL' A
#
# COMPACT_ATOMS: atom_id res chain seq x y z
N MET A 1 -8.85 -0.77 11.55
CA MET A 1 -8.23 0.43 10.97
C MET A 1 -6.88 0.16 10.27
N SER A 2 -6.18 -0.97 10.52
CA SER A 2 -4.91 -1.27 9.82
C SER A 2 -5.05 -2.10 8.53
N LEU A 3 -6.01 -3.01 8.44
CA LEU A 3 -6.08 -3.97 7.31
C LEU A 3 -6.33 -3.29 5.95
N ASN A 4 -7.21 -2.29 5.91
CA ASN A 4 -7.58 -1.62 4.66
C ASN A 4 -6.39 -0.90 4.01
N ILE A 5 -5.47 -0.35 4.81
CA ILE A 5 -4.28 0.35 4.30
C ILE A 5 -3.24 -0.63 3.77
N ILE A 6 -3.09 -1.78 4.43
CA ILE A 6 -2.18 -2.85 3.99
C ILE A 6 -2.66 -3.43 2.65
N CYS A 7 -3.94 -3.82 2.56
CA CYS A 7 -4.52 -4.33 1.33
C CYS A 7 -4.46 -3.28 0.20
N TYR A 8 -4.70 -2.01 0.51
CA TYR A 8 -4.55 -0.92 -0.45
C TYR A 8 -3.10 -0.78 -0.93
N ALA A 9 -2.10 -0.88 -0.05
CA ALA A 9 -0.69 -0.86 -0.42
C ALA A 9 -0.30 -2.02 -1.34
N GLU A 10 -0.81 -3.22 -1.08
CA GLU A 10 -0.63 -4.40 -1.92
C GLU A 10 -1.24 -4.20 -3.32
N ASP A 11 -2.50 -3.76 -3.39
CA ASP A 11 -3.19 -3.50 -4.65
C ASP A 11 -2.46 -2.45 -5.50
N VAL A 12 -1.98 -1.37 -4.87
CA VAL A 12 -1.18 -0.33 -5.54
C VAL A 12 0.17 -0.89 -6.00
N ALA A 13 0.85 -1.72 -5.19
CA ALA A 13 2.12 -2.33 -5.57
C ALA A 13 1.98 -3.27 -6.79
N MET A 14 0.86 -3.98 -6.88
CA MET A 14 0.52 -4.85 -8.01
C MET A 14 0.03 -4.08 -9.25
N GLY A 15 -0.03 -2.75 -9.20
CA GLY A 15 -0.48 -1.91 -10.31
C GLY A 15 -2.00 -1.96 -10.57
N LYS A 16 -2.80 -2.42 -9.60
CA LYS A 16 -4.26 -2.43 -9.74
C LYS A 16 -4.79 -0.99 -9.72
N ARG A 17 -5.82 -0.73 -10.53
CA ARG A 17 -6.53 0.55 -10.52
C ARG A 17 -7.53 0.57 -9.36
N VAL A 18 -7.10 1.13 -8.24
CA VAL A 18 -7.91 1.32 -7.04
C VAL A 18 -8.19 2.82 -6.80
N LYS A 19 -9.32 3.14 -6.18
CA LYS A 19 -9.64 4.52 -5.78
C LYS A 19 -8.74 4.93 -4.62
N SER A 20 -8.28 6.18 -4.62
CA SER A 20 -7.57 6.72 -3.47
C SER A 20 -8.45 6.72 -2.23
N ILE A 21 -7.87 6.36 -1.10
CA ILE A 21 -8.54 6.41 0.20
C ILE A 21 -7.98 7.57 1.02
N PRO A 22 -8.81 8.31 1.77
CA PRO A 22 -8.32 9.35 2.67
C PRO A 22 -7.49 8.70 3.79
N MET A 23 -6.37 9.33 4.13
CA MET A 23 -5.45 8.87 5.17
C MET A 23 -5.03 10.03 6.05
N THR A 24 -4.91 9.78 7.35
CA THR A 24 -4.15 10.63 8.26
C THR A 24 -2.65 10.53 7.96
N LYS A 25 -1.85 11.44 8.53
CA LYS A 25 -0.39 11.41 8.37
C LYS A 25 0.23 10.07 8.79
N VAL A 26 -0.20 9.52 9.93
CA VAL A 26 0.32 8.24 10.46
C VAL A 26 -0.05 7.08 9.54
N GLU A 27 -1.28 7.08 9.01
CA GLU A 27 -1.75 6.06 8.07
C GLU A 27 -1.00 6.12 6.73
N TRP A 28 -0.65 7.33 6.27
CA TRP A 28 0.16 7.52 5.07
C TRP A 28 1.58 6.97 5.25
N GLU A 29 2.23 7.23 6.39
CA GLU A 29 3.55 6.68 6.70
C GLU A 29 3.50 5.15 6.74
N PHE A 30 2.45 4.57 7.33
CA PHE A 30 2.22 3.12 7.35
C PHE A 30 1.97 2.54 5.94
N PHE A 31 1.18 3.23 5.11
CA PHE A 31 0.97 2.89 3.71
C PHE A 31 2.27 2.85 2.92
N ILE A 32 3.10 3.90 3.02
CA ILE A 32 4.39 3.99 2.31
C ILE A 32 5.34 2.86 2.73
N PHE A 33 5.37 2.53 4.02
CA PHE A 33 6.16 1.40 4.52
C PHE A 33 5.77 0.10 3.80
N TRP A 34 4.50 -0.27 3.81
CA TRP A 34 4.02 -1.52 3.18
C TRP A 34 4.13 -1.49 1.66
N LEU A 35 3.87 -0.35 1.01
CA LEU A 35 4.01 -0.21 -0.43
C LEU A 35 5.44 -0.54 -0.89
N ASN A 36 6.45 -0.06 -0.15
CA ASN A 36 7.85 -0.36 -0.46
C ASN A 36 8.20 -1.84 -0.22
N VAL A 37 7.63 -2.46 0.82
CA VAL A 37 7.77 -3.91 1.07
C VAL A 37 7.22 -4.71 -0.10
N TYR A 38 5.98 -4.44 -0.52
CA TYR A 38 5.33 -5.18 -1.61
C TYR A 38 5.99 -4.92 -2.97
N LYS A 39 6.42 -3.70 -3.28
CA LYS A 39 7.17 -3.42 -4.51
C LYS A 39 8.46 -4.22 -4.60
N ARG A 40 9.17 -4.43 -3.48
CA ARG A 40 10.37 -5.30 -3.44
C ARG A 40 10.01 -6.77 -3.60
N TYR A 41 8.91 -7.21 -3.00
CA TYR A 41 8.44 -8.59 -3.10
C TYR A 41 8.04 -8.95 -4.54
N TYR A 42 7.25 -8.10 -5.21
CA TYR A 42 6.78 -8.32 -6.58
C TYR A 42 7.78 -7.91 -7.67
N GLY A 43 8.68 -6.97 -7.40
CA GLY A 43 9.69 -6.53 -8.37
C GLY A 43 10.86 -7.52 -8.57
N ASN A 44 10.93 -8.57 -7.73
CA ASN A 44 11.88 -9.68 -7.85
C ASN A 44 11.26 -10.95 -8.45
N LEU A 45 9.99 -10.88 -8.89
CA LEU A 45 9.29 -11.89 -9.69
C LEU A 45 9.34 -11.52 -11.17
#